data_AF-A0A7W0VXP3-F1
#
_entry.id   AF-A0A7W0VXP3-F1
#
_cell.length_a   1.000
_cell.length_b   1.000
_cell.length_c   1.000
_cell.angle_alpha   90.00
_cell.angle_beta   90.00
_cell.angle_gamma   90.00
#
_symmetry.space_group_name_H-M   'P 1'
#
loop_
_entity.id
_entity.type
_entity.pdbx_description
1 polymer ?
#
loop_
_entity_poly.entity_id
_entity_poly.type
_entity_poly.pdbx_seq_one_letter_code
_entity_poly.pdbx_strand_id
1 'polypeptide(L)'
;MRALGLSVIVAAGLSGCMDELPPEDNTTPTAKGACTALEGMSFRSLAQGECGLTPDGVAYCNWSIRFETYDGETKSRFTWSHSDVGESGMATCDGNVIRAEGAGTTVYEGTYDEATDQLVWDNLAYAPS
;
A
#
# COMPACT_ATOMS: atom_id res chain seq x y z
N MET A 1 61.74 -59.69 6.64
CA MET A 1 62.06 -58.36 7.18
C MET A 1 60.82 -57.81 7.87
N ARG A 2 61.00 -57.22 9.05
CA ARG A 2 59.95 -56.70 9.95
C ARG A 2 59.36 -55.37 9.45
N ALA A 3 58.07 -55.16 9.69
CA ALA A 3 57.38 -53.94 10.19
C ALA A 3 55.86 -54.16 9.98
N LEU A 4 54.98 -54.38 10.97
CA LEU A 4 54.48 -53.56 12.09
C LEU A 4 53.98 -52.15 11.70
N GLY A 5 52.69 -51.91 11.95
CA GLY A 5 52.03 -50.59 11.97
C GLY A 5 50.53 -50.69 11.57
N LEU A 6 49.65 -51.13 12.48
CA LEU A 6 48.70 -50.27 13.24
C LEU A 6 47.85 -49.30 12.37
N SER A 7 46.55 -49.56 12.25
CA SER A 7 45.52 -48.84 13.05
C SER A 7 44.11 -49.18 12.58
N VAL A 8 43.28 -49.51 13.57
CA VAL A 8 41.84 -49.76 13.50
C VAL A 8 41.12 -48.42 13.52
N ILE A 9 40.10 -48.22 12.67
CA ILE A 9 38.90 -47.46 13.05
C ILE A 9 37.68 -48.23 12.54
N VAL A 10 36.93 -48.78 13.50
CA VAL A 10 35.55 -49.22 13.34
C VAL A 10 34.67 -47.99 13.48
N ALA A 11 33.78 -47.74 12.51
CA ALA A 11 32.62 -46.87 12.72
C ALA A 11 31.39 -47.64 12.26
N ALA A 12 30.61 -48.09 13.25
CA ALA A 12 29.27 -48.64 13.09
C ALA A 12 28.30 -47.54 12.67
N GLY A 13 27.33 -47.89 11.82
CA GLY A 13 26.34 -46.95 11.28
C GLY A 13 25.27 -46.52 12.28
N LEU A 14 24.61 -45.41 11.96
CA LEU A 14 23.27 -45.06 12.42
C LEU A 14 22.51 -44.37 11.28
N SER A 15 21.43 -45.03 10.87
CA SER A 15 20.30 -44.49 10.14
C SER A 15 19.54 -43.51 11.05
N GLY A 16 19.13 -42.35 10.55
CA GLY A 16 18.14 -41.50 11.20
C GLY A 16 18.46 -40.00 11.18
N CYS A 17 17.41 -39.21 10.94
CA CYS A 17 17.37 -37.74 10.86
C CYS A 17 17.85 -37.15 9.52
N MET A 18 17.12 -37.45 8.44
CA MET A 18 16.88 -36.41 7.45
C MET A 18 16.00 -35.36 8.15
N ASP A 19 16.57 -34.20 8.45
CA ASP A 19 15.82 -33.00 8.76
C ASP A 19 14.98 -32.69 7.52
N GLU A 20 13.71 -33.10 7.55
CA GLU A 20 12.71 -32.66 6.60
C GLU A 20 12.48 -31.18 6.87
N LEU A 21 13.16 -30.35 6.08
CA LEU A 21 12.94 -28.91 6.10
C LEU A 21 11.44 -28.67 5.88
N PRO A 22 10.80 -27.82 6.71
CA PRO A 22 9.39 -27.50 6.54
C PRO A 22 9.16 -26.99 5.11
N PRO A 23 8.00 -27.26 4.49
CA PRO A 23 7.70 -26.73 3.17
C PRO A 23 7.84 -25.22 3.22
N GLU A 24 8.66 -24.67 2.33
CA GLU A 24 8.76 -23.24 2.15
C GLU A 24 7.35 -22.71 1.87
N ASP A 25 6.92 -21.81 2.74
CA ASP A 25 5.62 -21.16 2.68
C ASP A 25 5.55 -20.37 1.36
N ASN A 26 4.97 -21.00 0.33
CA ASN A 26 4.66 -20.39 -0.95
C ASN A 26 3.46 -19.43 -0.83
N THR A 27 3.30 -18.74 0.30
CA THR A 27 2.57 -17.48 0.33
C THR A 27 3.40 -16.47 -0.45
N THR A 28 3.17 -16.46 -1.76
CA THR A 28 3.43 -15.25 -2.55
C THR A 28 2.83 -14.11 -1.74
N PRO A 29 3.62 -13.09 -1.31
CA PRO A 29 3.05 -11.96 -0.61
C PRO A 29 1.89 -11.48 -1.48
N THR A 30 0.65 -11.58 -0.98
CA THR A 30 -0.48 -10.92 -1.62
C THR A 30 0.00 -9.50 -1.82
N ALA A 31 0.20 -9.10 -3.07
CA ALA A 31 0.77 -7.80 -3.37
C ALA A 31 -0.09 -6.79 -2.60
N LYS A 32 0.51 -6.15 -1.60
CA LYS A 32 -0.19 -5.20 -0.76
C LYS A 32 -0.81 -4.18 -1.71
N GLY A 33 -2.13 -4.01 -1.63
CA GLY A 33 -2.83 -3.06 -2.48
C GLY A 33 -2.51 -1.63 -2.07
N ALA A 34 -2.87 -0.67 -2.93
CA ALA A 34 -2.70 0.75 -2.69
C ALA A 34 -3.18 1.19 -1.30
N CYS A 35 -4.24 0.58 -0.78
CA CYS A 35 -4.80 0.92 0.53
C CYS A 35 -3.75 0.74 1.64
N THR A 36 -3.04 -0.38 1.70
CA THR A 36 -1.98 -0.58 2.71
C THR A 36 -0.86 0.45 2.60
N ALA A 37 -0.53 0.90 1.38
CA ALA A 37 0.51 1.90 1.17
C ALA A 37 0.04 3.32 1.51
N LEU A 38 -1.22 3.64 1.23
CA LEU A 38 -1.82 4.95 1.45
C LEU A 38 -2.16 5.24 2.91
N GLU A 39 -2.38 4.21 3.73
CA GLU A 39 -2.80 4.39 5.12
C GLU A 39 -1.84 5.29 5.93
N GLY A 40 -2.39 6.37 6.49
CA GLY A 40 -1.62 7.37 7.23
C GLY A 40 -1.01 8.47 6.36
N MET A 41 -1.04 8.34 5.04
CA MET A 41 -0.56 9.35 4.12
C MET A 41 -1.57 10.48 3.92
N SER A 42 -1.02 11.67 3.69
CA SER A 42 -1.76 12.85 3.26
C SER A 42 -1.14 13.37 1.98
N PHE A 43 -1.99 13.88 1.10
CA PHE A 43 -1.61 14.36 -0.22
C PHE A 43 -2.21 15.73 -0.48
N ARG A 44 -1.52 16.50 -1.32
CA ARG A 44 -1.96 17.79 -1.83
C ARG A 44 -1.89 17.79 -3.36
N SER A 45 -2.94 18.32 -3.97
CA SER A 45 -3.05 18.40 -5.43
C SER A 45 -1.91 19.22 -6.02
N LEU A 46 -1.41 18.80 -7.17
CA LEU A 46 -0.34 19.50 -7.89
C LEU A 46 -0.85 20.74 -8.62
N ALA A 47 -2.06 20.67 -9.17
CA ALA A 47 -2.73 21.83 -9.74
C ALA A 47 -3.74 22.43 -8.74
N GLN A 48 -3.95 23.73 -8.84
CA GLN A 48 -4.97 24.40 -8.05
C GLN A 48 -6.35 24.22 -8.69
N GLY A 49 -7.34 23.90 -7.87
CA GLY A 49 -8.75 23.93 -8.25
C GLY A 49 -9.44 25.15 -7.65
N GLU A 50 -10.67 25.41 -8.08
CA GLU A 50 -11.55 26.39 -7.42
C GLU A 50 -11.73 26.01 -5.95
N CYS A 51 -11.83 26.97 -5.04
CA CYS A 51 -12.08 26.71 -3.62
C CYS A 51 -12.93 27.76 -2.91
N GLY A 52 -13.85 28.34 -3.66
CA GLY A 52 -14.86 29.25 -3.17
C GLY A 52 -14.79 30.63 -3.81
N LEU A 53 -15.78 31.44 -3.43
CA LEU A 53 -15.91 32.82 -3.87
C LEU A 53 -15.34 33.77 -2.82
N THR A 54 -14.58 34.75 -3.29
CA THR A 54 -14.09 35.89 -2.52
C THR A 54 -14.73 37.17 -3.07
N PRO A 55 -14.63 38.31 -2.35
CA PRO A 55 -15.05 39.60 -2.89
C PRO A 55 -14.39 39.96 -4.23
N ASP A 56 -13.19 39.42 -4.49
CA ASP A 56 -12.41 39.66 -5.71
C ASP A 56 -12.66 38.63 -6.82
N GLY A 57 -13.56 37.66 -6.59
CA GLY A 57 -13.90 36.60 -7.54
C GLY A 57 -13.55 35.20 -7.04
N VAL A 58 -13.41 34.26 -7.98
CA VAL A 58 -13.12 32.85 -7.68
C VAL A 58 -11.71 32.71 -7.08
N ALA A 59 -11.60 32.09 -5.91
CA ALA A 59 -10.32 31.70 -5.33
C ALA A 59 -9.90 30.32 -5.84
N TYR A 60 -8.58 30.16 -5.99
CA TYR A 60 -7.97 28.90 -6.38
C TYR A 60 -6.98 28.46 -5.30
N CYS A 61 -7.04 27.18 -4.93
CA CYS A 61 -6.09 26.60 -3.98
C CYS A 61 -5.89 25.11 -4.23
N ASN A 62 -4.87 24.55 -3.58
CA ASN A 62 -4.60 23.13 -3.65
C ASN A 62 -5.53 22.36 -2.72
N TRP A 63 -6.29 21.44 -3.29
CA TRP A 63 -7.10 20.45 -2.58
C TRP A 63 -6.23 19.43 -1.85
N SER A 64 -6.78 18.80 -0.82
CA SER A 64 -6.06 17.83 0.02
C SER A 64 -6.87 16.57 0.26
N ILE A 65 -6.21 15.42 0.26
CA ILE A 65 -6.82 14.13 0.60
C ILE A 65 -5.95 13.40 1.60
N ARG A 66 -6.57 12.71 2.54
CA ARG A 66 -5.89 11.88 3.54
C ARG A 66 -6.54 10.51 3.61
N PHE A 67 -5.73 9.49 3.83
CA PHE A 67 -6.18 8.12 4.09
C PHE A 67 -5.86 7.70 5.52
N GLU A 68 -6.81 7.04 6.16
CA GLU A 68 -6.70 6.51 7.52
C GLU A 68 -6.92 5.01 7.50
N THR A 69 -6.24 4.32 8.43
CA THR A 69 -6.34 2.87 8.56
C THR A 69 -7.76 2.41 8.84
N TYR A 70 -8.18 1.37 8.11
CA TYR A 70 -9.45 0.69 8.38
C TYR A 70 -9.26 -0.81 8.59
N ASP A 71 -8.81 -1.55 7.58
CA ASP A 71 -8.54 -2.98 7.69
C ASP A 71 -7.06 -3.36 7.44
N GLY A 72 -6.22 -2.42 7.01
CA GLY A 72 -4.79 -2.63 6.79
C GLY A 72 -4.45 -3.33 5.48
N GLU A 73 -5.44 -3.69 4.65
CA GLU A 73 -5.22 -4.54 3.47
C GLU A 73 -6.04 -4.06 2.26
N THR A 74 -7.37 -4.10 2.35
CA THR A 74 -8.25 -3.91 1.20
C THR A 74 -9.02 -2.61 1.21
N LYS A 75 -9.11 -1.95 2.38
CA LYS A 75 -9.90 -0.75 2.58
C LYS A 75 -9.21 0.28 3.45
N SER A 76 -9.44 1.54 3.10
CA SER A 76 -9.02 2.69 3.90
C SER A 76 -10.15 3.70 4.01
N ARG A 77 -10.21 4.44 5.11
CA ARG A 77 -11.07 5.62 5.21
C ARG A 77 -10.38 6.76 4.50
N PHE A 78 -11.12 7.57 3.74
CA PHE A 78 -10.56 8.79 3.15
C PHE A 78 -11.30 10.02 3.66
N THR A 79 -10.59 11.14 3.71
CA THR A 79 -11.16 12.48 3.83
C THR A 79 -10.56 13.35 2.75
N TRP A 80 -11.40 13.97 1.93
CA TRP A 80 -11.02 14.80 0.79
C TRP A 80 -11.63 16.18 0.92
N SER A 81 -10.78 17.19 0.97
CA SER A 81 -11.18 18.61 0.96
C SER A 81 -10.90 19.16 -0.43
N HIS A 82 -11.97 19.46 -1.16
CA HIS A 82 -11.94 19.98 -2.52
C HIS A 82 -12.99 21.06 -2.70
N SER A 83 -12.69 22.05 -3.51
CA SER A 83 -13.41 23.31 -3.52
C SER A 83 -13.72 23.87 -2.12
N ASP A 84 -14.98 24.15 -1.83
CA ASP A 84 -15.55 24.54 -0.55
C ASP A 84 -16.21 23.35 0.18
N VAL A 85 -15.92 22.12 -0.26
CA VAL A 85 -16.54 20.87 0.20
C VAL A 85 -15.52 19.99 0.91
N GLY A 86 -15.97 19.41 2.04
CA GLY A 86 -15.29 18.30 2.69
C GLY A 86 -16.09 17.02 2.52
N GLU A 87 -15.45 15.98 1.99
CA GLU A 87 -16.04 14.67 1.80
C GLU A 87 -15.25 13.59 2.52
N SER A 88 -15.93 12.54 2.96
CA SER A 88 -15.29 11.37 3.54
C SER A 88 -16.07 10.12 3.21
N GLY A 89 -15.39 8.98 3.26
CA GLY A 89 -15.98 7.70 2.92
C GLY A 89 -15.00 6.55 2.98
N MET A 90 -15.35 5.47 2.28
CA MET A 90 -14.53 4.27 2.19
C MET A 90 -13.92 4.15 0.81
N ALA A 91 -12.61 3.90 0.76
CA ALA A 91 -11.89 3.47 -0.41
C ALA A 91 -11.65 1.96 -0.34
N THR A 92 -11.86 1.26 -1.45
CA THR A 92 -11.43 -0.11 -1.69
C THR A 92 -10.31 -0.12 -2.71
N CYS A 93 -9.32 -1.00 -2.53
CA CYS A 93 -8.20 -1.09 -3.44
C CYS A 93 -8.08 -2.48 -4.07
N ASP A 94 -7.74 -2.48 -5.36
CA ASP A 94 -7.38 -3.68 -6.13
C ASP A 94 -6.07 -3.39 -6.86
N GLY A 95 -4.96 -3.94 -6.34
CA GLY A 95 -3.62 -3.54 -6.75
C GLY A 95 -3.41 -2.04 -6.56
N ASN A 96 -3.03 -1.33 -7.63
CA ASN A 96 -2.82 0.12 -7.63
C ASN A 96 -4.09 0.94 -7.88
N VAL A 97 -5.23 0.30 -8.15
CA VAL A 97 -6.51 0.97 -8.45
C VAL A 97 -7.28 1.20 -7.16
N ILE A 98 -7.87 2.39 -7.04
CA ILE A 98 -8.66 2.82 -5.88
C ILE A 98 -10.06 3.15 -6.37
N ARG A 99 -11.06 2.63 -5.67
CA ARG A 99 -12.48 3.00 -5.86
C ARG A 99 -13.03 3.47 -4.53
N ALA A 100 -13.61 4.66 -4.51
CA ALA A 100 -14.08 5.26 -3.27
C ALA A 100 -15.54 5.69 -3.34
N GLU A 101 -16.28 5.38 -2.29
CA GLU A 101 -17.67 5.78 -2.13
C GLU A 101 -17.72 7.10 -1.37
N GLY A 102 -18.11 8.17 -2.06
CA GLY A 102 -18.29 9.50 -1.49
C GLY A 102 -19.68 9.71 -0.90
N ALA A 103 -20.06 10.97 -0.69
CA ALA A 103 -21.39 11.30 -0.21
C ALA A 103 -22.48 10.88 -1.22
N GLY A 104 -23.54 10.20 -0.74
CA GLY A 104 -24.67 9.79 -1.57
C GLY A 104 -24.35 8.59 -2.47
N THR A 105 -24.45 8.77 -3.79
CA THR A 105 -24.16 7.73 -4.80
C THR A 105 -22.92 8.07 -5.64
N THR A 106 -22.13 9.05 -5.22
CA THR A 106 -20.92 9.45 -5.95
C THR A 106 -19.83 8.42 -5.74
N VAL A 107 -19.17 8.04 -6.83
CA VAL A 107 -18.03 7.13 -6.80
C VAL A 107 -16.84 7.85 -7.42
N TYR A 108 -15.72 7.84 -6.69
CA TYR A 108 -14.45 8.36 -7.16
C TYR A 108 -13.54 7.20 -7.57
N GLU A 109 -12.75 7.47 -8.60
CA GLU A 109 -11.71 6.55 -9.07
C GLU A 109 -10.35 7.21 -8.89
N GLY A 110 -9.37 6.38 -8.55
CA GLY A 110 -8.00 6.82 -8.39
C GLY A 110 -7.00 5.71 -8.65
N THR A 111 -5.73 6.11 -8.73
CA THR A 111 -4.61 5.18 -8.84
C THR A 111 -3.45 5.68 -7.98
N TYR A 112 -2.71 4.77 -7.37
CA TYR A 112 -1.52 5.10 -6.61
C TYR A 112 -0.28 4.45 -7.22
N ASP A 113 0.76 5.24 -7.45
CA ASP A 113 2.06 4.75 -7.86
C ASP A 113 3.05 4.82 -6.70
N GLU A 114 3.32 3.66 -6.09
CA GLU A 114 4.29 3.50 -4.99
C GLU A 114 5.72 3.86 -5.37
N ALA A 115 6.10 3.82 -6.66
CA ALA A 115 7.46 4.15 -7.06
C ALA A 115 7.72 5.66 -7.05
N THR A 116 6.66 6.46 -7.24
CA THR A 116 6.73 7.92 -7.34
C THR A 116 6.01 8.64 -6.19
N ASP A 117 5.40 7.89 -5.28
CA ASP A 117 4.47 8.37 -4.25
C ASP A 117 3.38 9.27 -4.82
N GLN A 118 2.96 9.03 -6.07
CA GLN A 118 1.99 9.87 -6.76
C GLN A 118 0.59 9.25 -6.69
N LEU A 119 -0.36 10.05 -6.20
CA LEU A 119 -1.78 9.72 -6.23
C LEU A 119 -2.44 10.45 -7.39
N VAL A 120 -3.22 9.73 -8.19
CA VAL A 120 -4.22 10.32 -9.08
C VAL A 120 -5.58 10.07 -8.47
N TRP A 121 -6.36 11.11 -8.21
CA TRP A 121 -7.68 11.04 -7.61
C TRP A 121 -8.63 11.95 -8.38
N ASP A 122 -9.73 11.41 -8.89
CA ASP A 122 -10.70 12.14 -9.72
C ASP A 122 -10.02 12.90 -10.88
N ASN A 123 -9.14 12.21 -11.61
CA ASN A 123 -8.35 12.75 -12.73
C ASN A 123 -7.37 13.89 -12.37
N LEU A 124 -7.15 14.18 -11.09
CA LEU A 124 -6.19 15.16 -10.63
C LEU A 124 -5.00 14.48 -9.96
N ALA A 125 -3.78 14.96 -10.23
CA ALA A 125 -2.57 14.45 -9.61
C ALA A 125 -2.29 15.13 -8.27
N TYR A 126 -1.84 14.35 -7.30
CA TYR A 126 -1.47 14.77 -5.96
C TYR A 126 -0.10 14.21 -5.58
N ALA A 127 0.61 14.95 -4.73
CA ALA A 127 1.88 14.53 -4.12
C ALA A 127 1.77 14.53 -2.59
N PRO A 128 2.64 13.78 -1.88
CA PRO A 128 2.62 13.72 -0.42
C PRO A 128 2.81 15.12 0.20
N SER A 129 2.12 15.38 1.31
CA SER A 129 2.12 16.66 2.03
C SER A 129 2.63 16.56 3.45
#